data_AF-A0AAY4AJ73-F1
#
_entry.id   AF-A0AAY4AJ73-F1
#
_cell.length_a   1.000
_cell.length_b   1.000
_cell.length_c   1.000
_cell.angle_alpha   90.00
_cell.angle_beta   90.00
_cell.angle_gamma   90.00
#
_symmetry.space_group_name_H-M   'P 1'
#
loop_
_entity.id
_entity.type
_entity.pdbx_description
1 polymer ?
#
loop_
_entity_poly.entity_id
_entity_poly.type
_entity_poly.pdbx_seq_one_letter_code
_entity_poly.pdbx_strand_id
1 'polypeptide(L)'
;MVYVDVGQNLTLDTNQKSAINVGYWIYGNTVISLWYPGSVHITPSFAPRGGMNNTSYQLSISSVQLNDAGVYILQGIKPVYYAQYTVFVEVPVSNLTLVMSNTNPIEFTSSVILTCTASGSSLTFVWMNSSSNATVNGLVQTKMNSSTVTIQNVTRHDVGPFYCIVSNHISNQNISSIKLNIRYGPSNPSITVNPERTVFKSGSVISLSCFADSNPPASYKWIHNGVVNATTEIFRLSDPNPRDSGNYTCLAYNSVTLLQASATRAVTIMDPISTVTVNAGTPIDMMNFTLGCNVSGTTDYIQWMMNGAPLNASIRIVFNDNNRTITFSPVELYDNGVYQCEASNAVSNMISPAYMLMVYYGPRSLNITSPAIIKAGVSETLICTTFSWPQSHFTWFFNNSIVAYGAEFQTGPLTTSQSGNYTCVAHNNMTNFSETKSTVITVIDPISNISVREVVTPMLNMSFTLSCDVTGTVDHIQWTMNGTYIHPDSRMTFDSSNRTVVFSSAELSDNGAYVCEASNAVSSMVSQTHTLNVNYGPWSAYIVGPSISELGSNVTFHCSSTSQPACMYTWHFNNSIVATGQTLEMNHLPLSRSGLYTCEAYNNVTKMNTTAFSQLMVIGKLHIFYSMKLIL
;
A
#
# COMPACT_ATOMS: atom_id res chain seq x y z
N MET A 1 97.58 -23.29 -37.97
CA MET A 1 96.95 -24.61 -38.15
C MET A 1 95.92 -24.47 -39.26
N VAL A 2 95.81 -25.44 -40.16
CA VAL A 2 94.89 -25.43 -41.29
C VAL A 2 94.06 -26.70 -41.25
N TYR A 3 92.75 -26.58 -41.30
CA TYR A 3 91.82 -27.72 -41.37
C TYR A 3 91.27 -27.81 -42.78
N VAL A 4 91.32 -29.00 -43.37
CA VAL A 4 90.82 -29.25 -44.71
C VAL A 4 90.02 -30.54 -44.75
N ASP A 5 88.98 -30.54 -45.56
CA ASP A 5 88.13 -31.70 -45.81
C ASP A 5 88.87 -32.74 -46.69
N VAL A 6 88.66 -34.03 -46.41
CA VAL A 6 89.15 -35.11 -47.26
C VAL A 6 88.56 -34.95 -48.67
N GLY A 7 89.43 -34.95 -49.68
CA GLY A 7 89.04 -34.80 -51.08
C GLY A 7 88.96 -33.34 -51.58
N GLN A 8 89.07 -32.34 -50.71
CA GLN A 8 89.21 -30.94 -51.13
C GLN A 8 90.65 -30.60 -51.53
N ASN A 9 90.83 -29.49 -52.24
CA ASN A 9 92.16 -28.97 -52.57
C ASN A 9 92.64 -28.04 -51.44
N LEU A 10 93.86 -28.27 -50.94
CA LEU A 10 94.52 -27.42 -49.96
C LEU A 10 95.53 -26.51 -50.66
N THR A 11 95.54 -25.23 -50.31
CA THR A 11 96.62 -24.31 -50.68
C THR A 11 97.20 -23.70 -49.41
N LEU A 12 98.50 -23.84 -49.21
CA LEU A 12 99.26 -23.20 -48.14
C LEU A 12 99.90 -21.94 -48.71
N ASP A 13 99.34 -20.80 -48.32
CA ASP A 13 99.80 -19.50 -48.79
C ASP A 13 100.81 -18.86 -47.85
N THR A 14 101.73 -18.12 -48.44
CA THR A 14 102.81 -17.43 -47.75
C THR A 14 102.48 -15.94 -47.75
N ASN A 15 102.45 -15.31 -46.58
CA ASN A 15 102.25 -13.86 -46.47
C ASN A 15 103.52 -13.07 -46.84
N GLN A 16 104.43 -13.68 -47.59
CA GLN A 16 105.74 -13.14 -47.87
C GLN A 16 105.66 -12.13 -49.02
N LYS A 17 106.03 -10.88 -48.73
CA LYS A 17 105.99 -9.78 -49.71
C LYS A 17 107.28 -9.64 -50.53
N SER A 18 108.38 -10.25 -50.08
CA SER A 18 109.69 -10.21 -50.74
C SER A 18 109.99 -11.52 -51.47
N ALA A 19 110.57 -11.43 -52.67
CA ALA A 19 110.81 -12.59 -53.51
C ALA A 19 111.81 -13.57 -52.86
N ILE A 20 111.41 -14.83 -52.70
CA ILE A 20 112.27 -15.94 -52.27
C ILE A 20 112.90 -16.57 -53.52
N ASN A 21 114.17 -16.23 -53.78
CA ASN A 21 114.85 -16.67 -54.99
C ASN A 21 115.26 -18.16 -54.94
N VAL A 22 115.54 -18.67 -53.75
CA VAL A 22 115.87 -20.08 -53.50
C VAL A 22 115.18 -20.53 -52.23
N GLY A 23 114.42 -21.62 -52.30
CA GLY A 23 113.73 -22.18 -51.15
C GLY A 23 113.19 -23.57 -51.43
N TYR A 24 112.63 -24.21 -50.40
CA TYR A 24 112.03 -25.52 -50.49
C TYR A 24 110.88 -25.69 -49.50
N TRP A 25 109.97 -26.60 -49.84
CA TRP A 25 108.95 -27.11 -48.93
C TRP A 25 109.36 -28.48 -48.38
N ILE A 26 109.14 -28.70 -47.09
CA ILE A 26 109.32 -29.97 -46.39
C ILE A 26 107.94 -30.45 -45.91
N TYR A 27 107.65 -31.73 -46.05
CA TYR A 27 106.55 -32.42 -45.36
C TYR A 27 107.14 -33.43 -44.39
N GLY A 28 106.87 -33.28 -43.09
CA GLY A 28 107.57 -34.04 -42.05
C GLY A 28 109.07 -33.78 -42.09
N ASN A 29 109.85 -34.78 -42.52
CA ASN A 29 111.30 -34.69 -42.71
C ASN A 29 111.75 -34.77 -44.18
N THR A 30 110.81 -34.81 -45.13
CA THR A 30 111.11 -35.02 -46.55
C THR A 30 110.93 -33.72 -47.33
N VAL A 31 111.95 -33.32 -48.08
CA VAL A 31 111.83 -32.20 -49.03
C VAL A 31 110.89 -32.64 -50.14
N ILE A 32 109.78 -31.91 -50.33
CA ILE A 32 108.72 -32.22 -51.29
C ILE A 32 108.76 -31.32 -52.54
N SER A 33 109.31 -30.11 -52.40
CA SER A 33 109.63 -29.25 -53.54
C SER A 33 110.82 -28.37 -53.24
N LEU A 34 111.59 -28.00 -54.26
CA LEU A 34 112.75 -27.12 -54.20
C LEU A 34 112.74 -26.23 -55.44
N TRP A 35 113.08 -24.95 -55.30
CA TRP A 35 113.23 -24.06 -56.44
C TRP A 35 114.46 -23.16 -56.34
N TYR A 36 114.92 -22.77 -57.52
CA TYR A 36 116.01 -21.83 -57.75
C TYR A 36 115.72 -21.07 -59.04
N PRO A 37 116.44 -19.97 -59.35
CA PRO A 37 116.12 -19.12 -60.50
C PRO A 37 116.02 -19.92 -61.80
N GLY A 38 114.84 -19.89 -62.43
CA GLY A 38 114.56 -20.56 -63.71
C GLY A 38 114.11 -22.02 -63.64
N SER A 39 114.04 -22.67 -62.46
CA SER A 39 113.61 -24.07 -62.34
C SER A 39 112.83 -24.36 -61.06
N VAL A 40 111.81 -25.21 -61.15
CA VAL A 40 111.07 -25.75 -60.00
C VAL A 40 111.12 -27.26 -60.06
N HIS A 41 111.55 -27.89 -58.96
CA HIS A 41 111.59 -29.33 -58.82
C HIS A 41 110.57 -29.76 -57.77
N ILE A 42 109.68 -30.65 -58.16
CA ILE A 42 108.73 -31.31 -57.27
C ILE A 42 109.12 -32.77 -57.22
N THR A 43 109.22 -33.35 -56.02
CA THR A 43 109.64 -34.75 -55.91
C THR A 43 108.60 -35.68 -56.55
N PRO A 44 109.03 -36.79 -57.18
CA PRO A 44 108.09 -37.72 -57.83
C PRO A 44 107.03 -38.29 -56.89
N SER A 45 107.31 -38.38 -55.59
CA SER A 45 106.37 -38.83 -54.56
C SER A 45 105.30 -37.80 -54.22
N PHE A 46 105.56 -36.50 -54.40
CA PHE A 46 104.61 -35.42 -54.12
C PHE A 46 103.89 -34.92 -55.39
N ALA A 47 104.55 -34.96 -56.55
CA ALA A 47 104.05 -34.47 -57.84
C ALA A 47 102.64 -34.95 -58.28
N PRO A 48 102.17 -36.19 -57.98
CA PRO A 48 100.87 -36.66 -58.47
C PRO A 48 99.66 -35.86 -57.99
N ARG A 49 99.77 -35.25 -56.80
CA ARG A 49 98.70 -34.44 -56.18
C ARG A 49 99.21 -33.09 -55.70
N GLY A 50 100.52 -32.89 -55.65
CA GLY A 50 101.17 -31.70 -55.11
C GLY A 50 101.73 -30.80 -56.21
N GLY A 51 101.35 -29.53 -56.17
CA GLY A 51 101.87 -28.47 -57.02
C GLY A 51 102.52 -27.36 -56.21
N MET A 52 103.48 -26.64 -56.78
CA MET A 52 104.04 -25.44 -56.16
C MET A 52 104.12 -24.31 -57.17
N ASN A 53 103.66 -23.12 -56.76
CA ASN A 53 103.74 -21.92 -57.59
C ASN A 53 105.00 -21.12 -57.23
N ASN A 54 105.93 -20.98 -58.17
CA ASN A 54 107.22 -20.30 -57.94
C ASN A 54 107.17 -18.78 -57.92
N THR A 55 106.01 -18.18 -58.22
CA THR A 55 105.80 -16.73 -58.13
C THR A 55 105.16 -16.33 -56.80
N SER A 56 104.21 -17.13 -56.29
CA SER A 56 103.54 -16.90 -54.99
C SER A 56 104.10 -17.74 -53.84
N TYR A 57 104.98 -18.70 -54.13
CA TYR A 57 105.55 -19.68 -53.20
C TYR A 57 104.52 -20.61 -52.54
N GLN A 58 103.29 -20.60 -53.07
CA GLN A 58 102.18 -21.40 -52.57
C GLN A 58 102.39 -22.89 -52.82
N LEU A 59 102.17 -23.70 -51.79
CA LEU A 59 102.06 -25.14 -51.92
C LEU A 59 100.59 -25.51 -52.12
N SER A 60 100.29 -26.28 -53.15
CA SER A 60 98.95 -26.78 -53.43
C SER A 60 98.93 -28.30 -53.37
N ILE A 61 97.89 -28.88 -52.78
CA ILE A 61 97.64 -30.32 -52.74
C ILE A 61 96.21 -30.53 -53.23
N SER A 62 96.03 -31.20 -54.36
CA SER A 62 94.72 -31.55 -54.89
C SER A 62 94.19 -32.82 -54.26
N SER A 63 92.90 -32.85 -53.91
CA SER A 63 92.22 -34.00 -53.32
C SER A 63 92.99 -34.60 -52.14
N VAL A 64 93.07 -33.81 -51.06
CA VAL A 64 93.80 -34.15 -49.83
C VAL A 64 93.26 -35.43 -49.20
N GLN A 65 94.14 -36.29 -48.71
CA GLN A 65 93.85 -37.55 -48.03
C GLN A 65 94.26 -37.47 -46.56
N LEU A 66 93.72 -38.37 -45.72
CA LEU A 66 94.01 -38.37 -44.27
C LEU A 66 95.52 -38.45 -43.94
N ASN A 67 96.30 -39.13 -44.77
CA ASN A 67 97.75 -39.28 -44.64
C ASN A 67 98.56 -38.05 -45.09
N ASP A 68 97.92 -37.03 -45.67
CA ASP A 68 98.54 -35.73 -45.96
C ASP A 68 98.52 -34.81 -44.73
N ALA A 69 97.87 -35.23 -43.63
CA ALA A 69 97.88 -34.52 -42.37
C ALA A 69 99.28 -34.55 -41.74
N GLY A 70 99.79 -33.38 -41.35
CA GLY A 70 101.13 -33.27 -40.78
C GLY A 70 101.66 -31.86 -40.86
N VAL A 71 102.98 -31.72 -40.69
CA VAL A 71 103.65 -30.42 -40.64
C VAL A 71 104.33 -30.15 -41.97
N TYR A 72 103.94 -29.05 -42.60
CA TYR A 72 104.53 -28.51 -43.83
C TYR A 72 105.36 -27.28 -43.48
N ILE A 73 106.63 -27.29 -43.87
CA ILE A 73 107.57 -26.22 -43.58
C ILE A 73 108.08 -25.61 -44.87
N LEU A 74 107.99 -24.29 -44.97
CA LEU A 74 108.62 -23.51 -46.00
C LEU A 74 109.93 -22.93 -45.49
N GLN A 75 111.04 -23.25 -46.16
CA GLN A 75 112.35 -22.70 -45.85
C GLN A 75 112.90 -21.94 -47.07
N GLY A 76 112.97 -20.61 -46.96
CA GLY A 76 113.73 -19.76 -47.87
C GLY A 76 115.21 -19.75 -47.48
N ILE A 77 116.10 -19.87 -48.46
CA ILE A 77 117.56 -19.79 -48.27
C ILE A 77 118.06 -18.38 -48.63
N LYS A 78 117.50 -17.75 -49.67
CA LYS A 78 117.92 -16.43 -50.15
C LYS A 78 116.73 -15.59 -50.63
N PRO A 79 116.25 -14.59 -49.85
CA PRO A 79 116.58 -14.34 -48.44
C PRO A 79 116.10 -15.47 -47.53
N VAL A 80 116.64 -15.53 -46.30
CA VAL A 80 116.22 -16.53 -45.30
C VAL A 80 114.78 -16.25 -44.87
N TYR A 81 113.89 -17.24 -45.01
CA TYR A 81 112.49 -17.17 -44.60
C TYR A 81 112.04 -18.50 -44.01
N TYR A 82 111.11 -18.46 -43.06
CA TYR A 82 110.57 -19.64 -42.40
C TYR A 82 109.07 -19.50 -42.18
N ALA A 83 108.30 -20.50 -42.61
CA ALA A 83 106.90 -20.63 -42.26
C ALA A 83 106.55 -22.10 -42.01
N GLN A 84 105.70 -22.36 -41.02
CA GLN A 84 105.26 -23.70 -40.65
C GLN A 84 103.74 -23.77 -40.59
N TYR A 85 103.19 -24.82 -41.20
CA TYR A 85 101.76 -25.10 -41.25
C TYR A 85 101.52 -26.51 -40.74
N THR A 86 100.77 -26.64 -39.64
CA THR A 86 100.20 -27.92 -39.24
C THR A 86 98.86 -28.09 -39.94
N VAL A 87 98.77 -29.08 -40.81
CA VAL A 87 97.58 -29.42 -41.59
C VAL A 87 96.88 -30.59 -40.92
N PHE A 88 95.59 -30.39 -40.63
CA PHE A 88 94.68 -31.43 -40.17
C PHE A 88 93.72 -31.76 -41.30
N VAL A 89 93.57 -33.04 -41.60
CA VAL A 89 92.64 -33.53 -42.60
C VAL A 89 91.54 -34.26 -41.86
N GLU A 90 90.30 -33.79 -41.97
CA GLU A 90 89.14 -34.33 -41.25
C GLU A 90 88.09 -34.83 -42.24
N VAL A 91 87.37 -35.90 -41.88
CA VAL A 91 86.18 -36.36 -42.61
C VAL A 91 84.99 -35.49 -42.18
N PRO A 92 84.16 -34.97 -43.11
CA PRO A 92 83.07 -34.07 -42.80
C PRO A 92 81.92 -34.83 -42.14
N VAL A 93 81.15 -34.12 -41.32
CA VAL A 93 80.04 -34.68 -40.56
C VAL A 93 78.94 -35.17 -41.51
N SER A 94 78.54 -36.45 -41.39
CA SER A 94 77.49 -37.09 -42.20
C SER A 94 76.74 -38.17 -41.42
N ASN A 95 75.66 -38.73 -41.98
CA ASN A 95 74.87 -39.83 -41.39
C ASN A 95 74.39 -39.56 -39.95
N LEU A 96 73.80 -38.39 -39.71
CA LEU A 96 73.23 -38.08 -38.40
C LEU A 96 72.01 -38.95 -38.13
N THR A 97 71.94 -39.56 -36.95
CA THR A 97 70.72 -40.20 -36.44
C THR A 97 70.43 -39.72 -35.02
N LEU A 98 69.15 -39.67 -34.66
CA LEU A 98 68.67 -39.29 -33.34
C LEU A 98 67.68 -40.36 -32.88
N VAL A 99 68.03 -41.05 -31.79
CA VAL A 99 67.24 -42.14 -31.22
C VAL A 99 66.97 -41.87 -29.74
N MET A 100 65.80 -42.29 -29.27
CA MET A 100 65.41 -42.21 -27.86
C MET A 100 65.33 -43.61 -27.24
N SER A 101 65.77 -43.76 -25.99
CA SER A 101 65.74 -45.05 -25.29
C SER A 101 64.34 -45.52 -24.89
N ASN A 102 63.40 -44.58 -24.68
CA ASN A 102 62.03 -44.88 -24.27
C ASN A 102 61.04 -43.97 -25.01
N THR A 103 60.14 -44.57 -25.80
CA THR A 103 59.15 -43.86 -26.63
C THR A 103 57.88 -43.47 -25.86
N ASN A 104 57.63 -44.05 -24.68
CA ASN A 104 56.47 -43.78 -23.83
C ASN A 104 56.90 -43.60 -22.36
N PRO A 105 57.72 -42.58 -22.04
CA PRO A 105 58.18 -42.39 -20.68
C PRO A 105 57.03 -41.95 -19.77
N ILE A 106 56.97 -42.54 -18.57
CA ILE A 106 56.01 -42.22 -17.53
C ILE A 106 56.61 -41.15 -16.60
N GLU A 107 55.84 -40.11 -16.32
CA GLU A 107 56.21 -38.99 -15.45
C GLU A 107 56.78 -39.46 -14.09
N PHE A 108 57.82 -38.79 -13.61
CA PHE A 108 58.59 -39.04 -12.36
C PHE A 108 59.30 -40.39 -12.23
N THR A 109 58.97 -41.38 -13.05
CA THR A 109 59.48 -42.76 -12.93
C THR A 109 60.44 -43.13 -14.05
N SER A 110 60.23 -42.57 -15.24
CA SER A 110 61.06 -42.85 -16.41
C SER A 110 62.16 -41.82 -16.57
N SER A 111 63.32 -42.30 -17.02
CA SER A 111 64.39 -41.45 -17.56
C SER A 111 64.53 -41.73 -19.05
N VAL A 112 64.75 -40.69 -19.85
CA VAL A 112 64.92 -40.81 -21.30
C VAL A 112 66.36 -40.45 -21.67
N ILE A 113 66.99 -41.33 -22.44
CA ILE A 113 68.31 -41.07 -23.03
C ILE A 113 68.08 -40.76 -24.50
N LEU A 114 68.53 -39.59 -24.94
CA LEU A 114 68.59 -39.22 -26.35
C LEU A 114 70.02 -39.43 -26.82
N THR A 115 70.18 -40.19 -27.90
CA THR A 115 71.47 -40.53 -28.50
C THR A 115 71.54 -39.96 -29.91
N CYS A 116 72.54 -39.12 -30.15
CA CYS A 116 72.88 -38.63 -31.48
C CYS A 116 74.15 -39.33 -31.98
N THR A 117 74.06 -40.01 -33.12
CA THR A 117 75.21 -40.62 -33.77
C THR A 117 75.50 -39.91 -35.08
N ALA A 118 76.78 -39.74 -35.43
CA ALA A 118 77.21 -39.18 -36.70
C ALA A 118 78.52 -39.82 -37.14
N SER A 119 78.83 -39.75 -38.44
CA SER A 119 80.11 -40.14 -39.04
C SER A 119 80.98 -38.91 -39.27
N GLY A 120 82.28 -38.98 -38.98
CA GLY A 120 83.24 -37.90 -39.22
C GLY A 120 84.44 -37.96 -38.26
N SER A 121 85.40 -37.07 -38.44
CA SER A 121 86.58 -36.93 -37.57
C SER A 121 86.37 -35.86 -36.50
N SER A 122 86.91 -36.06 -35.29
CA SER A 122 86.94 -35.05 -34.21
C SER A 122 85.56 -34.45 -33.86
N LEU A 123 84.53 -35.28 -33.77
CA LEU A 123 83.15 -34.84 -33.60
C LEU A 123 82.90 -34.16 -32.26
N THR A 124 82.21 -33.02 -32.31
CA THR A 124 81.67 -32.29 -31.17
C THR A 124 80.14 -32.29 -31.24
N PHE A 125 79.48 -32.60 -30.13
CA PHE A 125 78.02 -32.66 -30.03
C PHE A 125 77.49 -31.48 -29.19
N VAL A 126 76.35 -30.93 -29.58
CA VAL A 126 75.63 -29.89 -28.82
C VAL A 126 74.15 -30.23 -28.84
N TRP A 127 73.54 -30.31 -27.66
CA TRP A 127 72.11 -30.57 -27.51
C TRP A 127 71.32 -29.27 -27.33
N MET A 128 70.19 -29.17 -28.01
CA MET A 128 69.33 -27.99 -28.00
C MET A 128 67.89 -28.40 -27.68
N ASN A 129 67.21 -27.57 -26.87
CA ASN A 129 65.78 -27.64 -26.62
C ASN A 129 65.14 -26.31 -27.05
N SER A 130 64.21 -26.34 -28.01
CA SER A 130 63.59 -25.14 -28.59
C SER A 130 62.23 -24.75 -27.98
N SER A 131 61.80 -25.37 -26.89
CA SER A 131 60.64 -24.87 -26.12
C SER A 131 61.04 -23.68 -25.25
N SER A 132 60.75 -22.47 -25.73
CA SER A 132 60.85 -21.24 -24.94
C SER A 132 59.76 -21.21 -23.86
N ASN A 133 60.10 -21.69 -22.66
CA ASN A 133 59.68 -21.22 -21.33
C ASN A 133 60.35 -22.14 -20.29
N ALA A 134 61.27 -21.56 -19.52
CA ALA A 134 62.15 -22.28 -18.58
C ALA A 134 61.38 -23.06 -17.50
N THR A 135 61.83 -24.29 -17.18
CA THR A 135 62.61 -24.63 -15.96
C THR A 135 62.64 -26.15 -15.74
N VAL A 136 63.77 -26.83 -15.98
CA VAL A 136 64.26 -27.98 -15.18
C VAL A 136 65.80 -28.02 -15.35
N ASN A 137 66.54 -27.85 -14.25
CA ASN A 137 67.96 -28.21 -14.07
C ASN A 137 68.98 -27.84 -15.16
N GLY A 138 69.03 -26.58 -15.60
CA GLY A 138 70.25 -26.02 -16.19
C GLY A 138 70.73 -26.62 -17.52
N LEU A 139 69.85 -27.16 -18.37
CA LEU A 139 70.22 -27.69 -19.69
C LEU A 139 69.77 -26.80 -20.86
N VAL A 140 70.05 -25.50 -20.79
CA VAL A 140 70.05 -24.62 -21.98
C VAL A 140 71.51 -24.39 -22.36
N GLN A 141 71.88 -24.95 -23.51
CA GLN A 141 73.24 -25.03 -24.06
C GLN A 141 74.25 -25.75 -23.18
N THR A 142 74.03 -27.04 -22.90
CA THR A 142 75.19 -27.86 -22.58
C THR A 142 75.96 -28.14 -23.87
N LYS A 143 77.09 -27.43 -24.01
CA LYS A 143 78.26 -27.88 -24.76
C LYS A 143 78.78 -29.16 -24.08
N MET A 144 78.00 -30.23 -24.12
CA MET A 144 78.42 -31.55 -23.68
C MET A 144 78.98 -32.22 -24.92
N ASN A 145 80.30 -32.43 -24.95
CA ASN A 145 81.00 -33.20 -25.99
C ASN A 145 80.62 -34.70 -25.97
N SER A 146 79.37 -35.01 -25.60
CA SER A 146 78.81 -36.35 -25.48
C SER A 146 77.74 -36.53 -26.55
N SER A 147 77.80 -37.66 -27.22
CA SER A 147 76.78 -38.13 -28.15
C SER A 147 75.42 -38.41 -27.48
N THR A 148 75.32 -38.37 -26.14
CA THR A 148 74.09 -38.68 -25.41
C THR A 148 73.71 -37.60 -24.40
N VAL A 149 72.42 -37.32 -24.25
CA VAL A 149 71.84 -36.54 -23.14
C VAL A 149 70.80 -37.36 -22.40
N THR A 150 70.87 -37.34 -21.06
CA THR A 150 69.93 -38.06 -20.18
C THR A 150 69.03 -37.07 -19.48
N ILE A 151 67.72 -37.24 -19.64
CA ILE A 151 66.67 -36.51 -18.92
C ILE A 151 66.15 -37.45 -17.82
N GLN A 152 66.53 -37.18 -16.57
CA GLN A 152 66.14 -37.99 -15.43
C GLN A 152 64.77 -37.58 -14.91
N ASN A 153 63.96 -38.54 -14.47
CA ASN A 153 62.64 -38.34 -13.86
C ASN A 153 61.79 -37.35 -14.66
N VAL A 154 61.51 -37.70 -15.92
CA VAL A 154 60.84 -36.79 -16.84
C VAL A 154 59.53 -36.25 -16.26
N THR A 155 59.25 -34.98 -16.52
CA THR A 155 58.01 -34.29 -16.16
C THR A 155 57.21 -33.99 -17.42
N ARG A 156 55.89 -33.79 -17.32
CA ARG A 156 55.06 -33.37 -18.47
C ARG A 156 55.51 -32.06 -19.14
N HIS A 157 56.46 -31.34 -18.55
CA HIS A 157 57.05 -30.13 -19.09
C HIS A 157 58.32 -30.39 -19.93
N ASP A 158 58.88 -31.60 -19.91
CA ASP A 158 60.09 -31.99 -20.65
C ASP A 158 59.80 -32.47 -22.09
N VAL A 159 58.75 -31.96 -22.73
CA VAL A 159 58.24 -32.47 -24.03
C VAL A 159 59.17 -32.16 -25.21
N GLY A 160 60.10 -31.22 -25.06
CA GLY A 160 60.95 -30.73 -26.16
C GLY A 160 60.27 -29.65 -27.01
N PRO A 161 60.81 -29.33 -28.21
CA PRO A 161 61.55 -30.24 -29.09
C PRO A 161 63.05 -30.30 -28.81
N PHE A 162 63.62 -31.50 -28.80
CA PHE A 162 65.06 -31.74 -28.66
C PHE A 162 65.72 -32.03 -30.01
N TYR A 163 66.86 -31.42 -30.29
CA TYR A 163 67.69 -31.75 -31.45
C TYR A 163 69.18 -31.67 -31.09
N CYS A 164 70.01 -32.33 -31.90
CA CYS A 164 71.46 -32.31 -31.74
C CYS A 164 72.11 -31.61 -32.93
N ILE A 165 73.14 -30.82 -32.64
CA ILE A 165 74.05 -30.21 -33.60
C ILE A 165 75.38 -30.95 -33.46
N VAL A 166 75.89 -31.45 -34.58
CA VAL A 166 77.18 -32.14 -34.64
C VAL A 166 78.11 -31.35 -35.54
N SER A 167 79.27 -31.01 -35.01
CA SER A 167 80.27 -30.20 -35.72
C SER A 167 81.68 -30.74 -35.54
N ASN A 168 82.53 -30.51 -36.53
CA ASN A 168 83.99 -30.55 -36.41
C ASN A 168 84.57 -29.22 -36.91
N HIS A 169 85.88 -29.13 -37.14
CA HIS A 169 86.52 -27.86 -37.51
C HIS A 169 86.13 -27.36 -38.91
N ILE A 170 85.58 -28.25 -39.75
CA ILE A 170 85.32 -27.99 -41.17
C ILE A 170 83.82 -28.05 -41.54
N SER A 171 82.98 -28.68 -40.72
CA SER A 171 81.58 -28.94 -41.03
C SER A 171 80.70 -28.86 -39.79
N ASN A 172 79.47 -28.38 -39.97
CA ASN A 172 78.47 -28.22 -38.92
C ASN A 172 77.10 -28.64 -39.48
N GLN A 173 76.49 -29.64 -38.87
CA GLN A 173 75.22 -30.23 -39.30
C GLN A 173 74.27 -30.35 -38.10
N ASN A 174 72.97 -30.26 -38.33
CA ASN A 174 71.95 -30.52 -37.32
C ASN A 174 70.95 -31.56 -37.81
N ILE A 175 70.25 -32.19 -36.87
CA ILE A 175 69.19 -33.16 -37.16
C ILE A 175 67.81 -32.60 -36.82
N SER A 176 66.77 -33.14 -37.46
CA SER A 176 65.37 -32.85 -37.12
C SER A 176 65.08 -33.14 -35.64
N SER A 177 64.31 -32.26 -35.00
CA SER A 177 63.99 -32.40 -33.59
C SER A 177 63.00 -33.53 -33.28
N ILE A 178 63.12 -34.13 -32.10
CA ILE A 178 62.17 -35.08 -31.52
C ILE A 178 61.41 -34.45 -30.35
N LYS A 179 60.13 -34.80 -30.20
CA LYS A 179 59.31 -34.45 -29.03
C LYS A 179 59.05 -35.69 -28.18
N LEU A 180 59.11 -35.56 -26.87
CA LEU A 180 58.79 -36.63 -25.94
C LEU A 180 57.26 -36.69 -25.74
N ASN A 181 56.66 -37.87 -25.91
CA ASN A 181 55.27 -38.11 -25.56
C ASN A 181 55.19 -38.67 -24.13
N ILE A 182 55.20 -37.77 -23.15
CA ILE A 182 55.28 -38.12 -21.73
C ILE A 182 53.89 -38.52 -21.23
N ARG A 183 53.79 -39.72 -20.65
CA ARG A 183 52.57 -40.27 -20.08
C ARG A 183 52.46 -39.87 -18.63
N TYR A 184 51.30 -39.34 -18.24
CA TYR A 184 51.07 -38.85 -16.89
C TYR A 184 49.63 -39.10 -16.43
N GLY A 185 49.49 -39.41 -15.14
CA GLY A 185 48.21 -39.66 -14.50
C GLY A 185 47.36 -38.39 -14.36
N PRO A 186 46.07 -38.56 -14.04
CA PRO A 186 45.14 -37.45 -13.91
C PRO A 186 45.55 -36.53 -12.76
N SER A 187 45.60 -35.23 -13.02
CA SER A 187 45.80 -34.18 -12.02
C SER A 187 44.80 -33.04 -12.20
N ASN A 188 44.68 -32.17 -11.19
CA ASN A 188 43.73 -31.05 -11.14
C ASN A 188 42.29 -31.44 -11.52
N PRO A 189 41.70 -32.47 -10.88
CA PRO A 189 40.33 -32.86 -11.20
C PRO A 189 39.36 -31.73 -10.84
N SER A 190 38.43 -31.43 -11.75
CA SER A 190 37.41 -30.41 -11.52
C SER A 190 36.05 -30.87 -12.03
N ILE A 191 34.99 -30.38 -11.38
CA ILE A 191 33.61 -30.63 -11.79
C ILE A 191 32.95 -29.29 -12.10
N THR A 192 32.42 -29.17 -13.30
CA THR A 192 31.54 -28.06 -13.70
C THR A 192 30.10 -28.54 -13.73
N VAL A 193 29.17 -27.64 -13.44
CA VAL A 193 27.73 -27.92 -13.42
C VAL A 193 27.03 -27.00 -14.40
N ASN A 194 26.14 -27.56 -15.22
CA ASN A 194 25.31 -26.81 -16.14
C ASN A 194 23.82 -27.08 -15.86
N PRO A 195 23.01 -26.05 -15.54
CA PRO A 195 23.39 -24.64 -15.37
C PRO A 195 24.28 -24.40 -14.14
N GLU A 196 25.10 -23.34 -14.16
CA GLU A 196 25.98 -22.99 -13.03
C GLU A 196 25.16 -22.44 -11.85
N ARG A 197 24.76 -23.34 -10.95
CA ARG A 197 24.00 -23.04 -9.73
C ARG A 197 24.45 -23.93 -8.57
N THR A 198 24.06 -23.55 -7.36
CA THR A 198 24.25 -24.35 -6.14
C THR A 198 22.98 -25.10 -5.74
N VAL A 199 21.80 -24.53 -6.04
CA VAL A 199 20.49 -25.13 -5.80
C VAL A 199 19.73 -25.24 -7.11
N PHE A 200 19.13 -26.43 -7.33
CA PHE A 200 18.43 -26.78 -8.55
C PHE A 200 16.97 -27.09 -8.26
N LYS A 201 16.10 -26.73 -9.21
CA LYS A 201 14.68 -27.01 -9.12
C LYS A 201 14.45 -28.51 -9.34
N SER A 202 13.64 -29.12 -8.50
CA SER A 202 13.10 -30.47 -8.71
C SER A 202 12.51 -30.61 -10.11
N GLY A 203 12.81 -31.70 -10.79
CA GLY A 203 12.43 -31.98 -12.18
C GLY A 203 13.27 -31.29 -13.27
N SER A 204 14.26 -30.46 -12.92
CA SER A 204 15.15 -29.81 -13.90
C SER A 204 16.24 -30.75 -14.43
N VAL A 205 16.79 -30.49 -15.61
CA VAL A 205 17.91 -31.27 -16.14
C VAL A 205 19.23 -30.67 -15.66
N ILE A 206 20.06 -31.47 -14.98
CA ILE A 206 21.37 -31.06 -14.44
C ILE A 206 22.45 -31.88 -15.13
N SER A 207 23.48 -31.22 -15.66
CA SER A 207 24.64 -31.89 -16.24
C SER A 207 25.90 -31.58 -15.43
N LEU A 208 26.56 -32.63 -14.94
CA LEU A 208 27.86 -32.55 -14.28
C LEU A 208 28.93 -33.00 -15.27
N SER A 209 29.94 -32.16 -15.52
CA SER A 209 31.07 -32.49 -16.41
C SER A 209 32.36 -32.53 -15.62
N CYS A 210 33.12 -33.60 -15.80
CA CYS A 210 34.36 -33.81 -15.08
C CYS A 210 35.56 -33.63 -16.00
N PHE A 211 36.57 -32.92 -15.53
CA PHE A 211 37.83 -32.73 -16.25
C PHE A 211 39.01 -33.14 -15.35
N ALA A 212 40.05 -33.72 -15.95
CA ALA A 212 41.34 -33.96 -15.30
C ALA A 212 42.45 -33.91 -16.35
N ASP A 213 43.57 -33.26 -16.04
CA ASP A 213 44.73 -33.21 -16.93
C ASP A 213 45.45 -34.55 -16.93
N SER A 214 45.40 -35.29 -18.04
CA SER A 214 45.99 -36.63 -18.19
C SER A 214 46.40 -36.95 -19.63
N ASN A 215 47.51 -37.66 -19.81
CA ASN A 215 47.93 -38.21 -21.11
C ASN A 215 48.30 -39.71 -20.98
N PRO A 216 47.62 -40.63 -21.69
CA PRO A 216 46.43 -40.40 -22.53
C PRO A 216 45.22 -39.90 -21.70
N PRO A 217 44.14 -39.42 -22.35
CA PRO A 217 42.95 -38.96 -21.63
C PRO A 217 42.45 -39.97 -20.59
N ALA A 218 42.03 -39.48 -19.43
CA ALA A 218 41.52 -40.32 -18.36
C ALA A 218 40.10 -40.85 -18.69
N SER A 219 39.79 -42.02 -18.15
CA SER A 219 38.41 -42.54 -18.08
C SER A 219 37.74 -42.07 -16.79
N TYR A 220 36.41 -41.91 -16.80
CA TYR A 220 35.68 -41.32 -15.68
C TYR A 220 34.68 -42.30 -15.05
N LYS A 221 34.45 -42.17 -13.74
CA LYS A 221 33.36 -42.82 -13.00
C LYS A 221 32.71 -41.81 -12.06
N TRP A 222 31.39 -41.69 -12.12
CA TRP A 222 30.60 -40.85 -11.25
C TRP A 222 30.02 -41.66 -10.10
N ILE A 223 30.24 -41.20 -8.88
CA ILE A 223 29.84 -41.85 -7.64
C ILE A 223 28.94 -40.91 -6.85
N HIS A 224 27.76 -41.40 -6.46
CA HIS A 224 26.84 -40.71 -5.55
C HIS A 224 26.27 -41.73 -4.58
N ASN A 225 26.21 -41.40 -3.30
CA ASN A 225 25.78 -42.31 -2.22
C ASN A 225 26.47 -43.69 -2.25
N GLY A 226 27.77 -43.71 -2.63
CA GLY A 226 28.57 -44.92 -2.72
C GLY A 226 28.30 -45.79 -3.96
N VAL A 227 27.39 -45.40 -4.84
CA VAL A 227 27.00 -46.13 -6.06
C VAL A 227 27.58 -45.47 -7.30
N VAL A 228 28.04 -46.27 -8.25
CA VAL A 228 28.49 -45.78 -9.57
C VAL A 228 27.27 -45.53 -10.44
N ASN A 229 27.06 -44.27 -10.83
CA ASN A 229 25.91 -43.85 -11.62
C ASN A 229 26.21 -43.67 -13.12
N ALA A 230 27.46 -43.33 -13.47
CA ALA A 230 27.87 -43.16 -14.86
C ALA A 230 29.37 -43.38 -15.05
N THR A 231 29.78 -43.70 -16.27
CA THR A 231 31.19 -43.94 -16.66
C THR A 231 31.68 -43.01 -17.78
N THR A 232 30.90 -41.96 -18.06
CA THR A 232 31.15 -40.95 -19.10
C THR A 232 31.72 -39.67 -18.48
N GLU A 233 32.34 -38.82 -19.29
CA GLU A 233 32.83 -37.48 -18.88
C GLU A 233 31.69 -36.61 -18.30
N ILE A 234 30.51 -36.73 -18.90
CA ILE A 234 29.30 -36.01 -18.50
C ILE A 234 28.33 -36.97 -17.83
N PHE A 235 27.84 -36.62 -16.64
CA PHE A 235 26.73 -37.27 -15.97
C PHE A 235 25.50 -36.36 -15.99
N ARG A 236 24.38 -36.88 -16.52
CA ARG A 236 23.11 -36.15 -16.66
C ARG A 236 22.09 -36.69 -15.66
N LEU A 237 21.59 -35.82 -14.79
CA LEU A 237 20.43 -36.10 -13.94
C LEU A 237 19.19 -35.63 -14.68
N SER A 238 18.24 -36.54 -14.90
CA SER A 238 16.95 -36.26 -15.50
C SER A 238 15.88 -36.41 -14.44
N ASP A 239 15.01 -35.41 -14.32
CA ASP A 239 13.91 -35.38 -13.35
C ASP A 239 14.34 -35.62 -11.87
N PRO A 240 15.35 -34.87 -11.36
CA PRO A 240 15.87 -35.06 -10.01
C PRO A 240 14.88 -34.58 -8.95
N ASN A 241 14.86 -35.22 -7.79
CA ASN A 241 14.04 -34.87 -6.64
C ASN A 241 14.92 -34.55 -5.40
N PRO A 242 14.38 -34.04 -4.29
CA PRO A 242 15.18 -33.67 -3.12
C PRO A 242 16.08 -34.78 -2.55
N ARG A 243 15.73 -36.06 -2.74
CA ARG A 243 16.55 -37.20 -2.27
C ARG A 243 17.81 -37.43 -3.09
N ASP A 244 17.88 -36.89 -4.30
CA ASP A 244 19.09 -36.95 -5.14
C ASP A 244 20.09 -35.85 -4.76
N SER A 245 19.78 -35.04 -3.73
CA SER A 245 20.72 -34.05 -3.19
C SER A 245 21.90 -34.74 -2.51
N GLY A 246 23.08 -34.16 -2.65
CA GLY A 246 24.27 -34.61 -1.96
C GLY A 246 25.55 -34.36 -2.74
N ASN A 247 26.60 -35.08 -2.35
CA ASN A 247 27.91 -34.99 -2.98
C ASN A 247 28.00 -35.95 -4.16
N TYR A 248 28.38 -35.42 -5.32
CA TYR A 248 28.69 -36.16 -6.53
C TYR A 248 30.21 -36.16 -6.72
N THR A 249 30.82 -37.34 -6.69
CA THR A 249 32.26 -37.51 -6.84
C THR A 249 32.57 -38.06 -8.22
N CYS A 250 33.41 -37.37 -8.98
CA CYS A 250 34.00 -37.90 -10.20
C CYS A 250 35.37 -38.50 -9.88
N LEU A 251 35.59 -39.74 -10.31
CA LEU A 251 36.88 -40.42 -10.27
C LEU A 251 37.45 -40.51 -11.69
N ALA A 252 38.58 -39.85 -11.93
CA ALA A 252 39.35 -39.94 -13.16
C ALA A 252 40.45 -41.01 -13.00
N TYR A 253 40.54 -41.93 -13.96
CA TYR A 253 41.49 -43.03 -13.95
C TYR A 253 42.24 -43.14 -15.28
N ASN A 254 43.57 -43.22 -15.22
CA ASN A 254 44.41 -43.43 -16.38
C ASN A 254 44.95 -44.87 -16.38
N SER A 255 44.61 -45.63 -17.43
CA SER A 255 44.96 -47.05 -17.55
C SER A 255 46.45 -47.31 -17.83
N VAL A 256 47.20 -46.31 -18.27
CA VAL A 256 48.64 -46.43 -18.58
C VAL A 256 49.47 -46.22 -17.31
N THR A 257 49.17 -45.17 -16.54
CA THR A 257 49.90 -44.84 -15.31
C THR A 257 49.33 -45.53 -14.07
N LEU A 258 48.13 -46.11 -14.17
CA LEU A 258 47.37 -46.72 -13.07
C LEU A 258 47.04 -45.73 -11.94
N LEU A 259 47.21 -44.44 -12.19
CA LEU A 259 46.92 -43.37 -11.22
C LEU A 259 45.46 -42.91 -11.35
N GLN A 260 44.94 -42.42 -10.24
CA GLN A 260 43.60 -41.88 -10.14
C GLN A 260 43.58 -40.55 -9.39
N ALA A 261 42.63 -39.69 -9.76
CA ALA A 261 42.34 -38.45 -9.06
C ALA A 261 40.82 -38.27 -8.98
N SER A 262 40.34 -37.54 -7.99
CA SER A 262 38.90 -37.33 -7.84
C SER A 262 38.57 -35.90 -7.45
N ALA A 263 37.39 -35.45 -7.87
CA ALA A 263 36.78 -34.19 -7.45
C ALA A 263 35.36 -34.45 -6.96
N THR A 264 34.88 -33.63 -6.04
CA THR A 264 33.54 -33.75 -5.46
C THR A 264 32.80 -32.42 -5.57
N ARG A 265 31.52 -32.47 -5.95
CA ARG A 265 30.63 -31.31 -6.04
C ARG A 265 29.33 -31.59 -5.29
N ALA A 266 28.95 -30.69 -4.39
CA ALA A 266 27.65 -30.71 -3.74
C ALA A 266 26.57 -30.20 -4.70
N VAL A 267 25.47 -30.93 -4.80
CA VAL A 267 24.27 -30.57 -5.56
C VAL A 267 23.09 -30.61 -4.61
N THR A 268 22.38 -29.50 -4.48
CA THR A 268 21.15 -29.40 -3.67
C THR A 268 19.96 -29.27 -4.61
N ILE A 269 18.96 -30.14 -4.43
CA ILE A 269 17.71 -30.12 -5.19
C ILE A 269 16.57 -29.73 -4.24
N MET A 270 15.76 -28.77 -4.68
CA MET A 270 14.69 -28.18 -3.88
C MET A 270 13.40 -28.16 -4.69
N ASP A 271 12.28 -28.46 -4.02
CA ASP A 271 10.96 -28.29 -4.61
C ASP A 271 10.55 -26.80 -4.64
N PRO A 272 9.85 -26.35 -5.70
CA PRO A 272 9.26 -25.02 -5.71
C PRO A 272 8.19 -24.88 -4.62
N ILE A 273 7.93 -23.64 -4.20
CA ILE A 273 6.80 -23.32 -3.32
C ILE A 273 5.50 -23.80 -3.99
N SER A 274 4.67 -24.51 -3.23
CA SER A 274 3.44 -25.11 -3.76
C SER A 274 2.24 -24.19 -3.65
N THR A 275 2.06 -23.51 -2.52
CA THR A 275 0.96 -22.56 -2.30
C THR A 275 1.37 -21.45 -1.35
N VAL A 276 0.86 -20.24 -1.57
CA VAL A 276 0.95 -19.10 -0.65
C VAL A 276 -0.45 -18.52 -0.48
N THR A 277 -0.91 -18.41 0.77
CA THR A 277 -2.25 -17.90 1.09
C THR A 277 -2.19 -16.96 2.28
N VAL A 278 -3.07 -15.96 2.29
CA VAL A 278 -3.25 -15.08 3.44
C VAL A 278 -4.39 -15.63 4.29
N ASN A 279 -4.10 -15.88 5.57
CA ASN A 279 -5.10 -16.19 6.59
C ASN A 279 -5.30 -14.96 7.47
N ALA A 280 -6.54 -14.65 7.79
CA ALA A 280 -6.90 -13.45 8.52
C ALA A 280 -8.05 -13.74 9.48
N GLY A 281 -8.03 -13.09 10.64
CA GLY A 281 -9.19 -13.04 11.53
C GLY A 281 -10.23 -12.02 11.05
N THR A 282 -11.11 -11.62 11.96
CA THR A 282 -12.02 -10.49 11.73
C THR A 282 -11.35 -9.17 12.11
N PRO A 283 -11.13 -8.22 11.18
CA PRO A 283 -10.53 -6.93 11.50
C PRO A 283 -11.58 -5.98 12.10
N ILE A 284 -11.61 -5.85 13.42
CA ILE A 284 -12.48 -4.91 14.12
C ILE A 284 -11.68 -3.67 14.50
N ASP A 285 -12.17 -2.49 14.13
CA ASP A 285 -11.55 -1.19 14.40
C ASP A 285 -11.17 -1.07 15.87
N MET A 286 -9.96 -0.55 16.13
CA MET A 286 -9.39 -0.36 17.46
C MET A 286 -9.08 -1.66 18.24
N MET A 287 -9.19 -2.85 17.61
CA MET A 287 -8.73 -4.12 18.20
C MET A 287 -7.40 -4.59 17.60
N ASN A 288 -6.74 -5.52 18.30
CA ASN A 288 -5.56 -6.19 17.75
C ASN A 288 -6.00 -7.15 16.64
N PHE A 289 -5.27 -7.15 15.53
CA PHE A 289 -5.58 -7.97 14.35
C PHE A 289 -4.30 -8.53 13.74
N THR A 290 -4.38 -9.72 13.15
CA THR A 290 -3.24 -10.36 12.51
C THR A 290 -3.54 -10.85 11.09
N LEU A 291 -2.55 -10.72 10.22
CA LEU A 291 -2.49 -11.37 8.92
C LEU A 291 -1.38 -12.41 8.96
N GLY A 292 -1.71 -13.66 8.65
CA GLY A 292 -0.76 -14.77 8.54
C GLY A 292 -0.52 -15.15 7.08
N CYS A 293 0.73 -15.30 6.69
CA CYS A 293 1.14 -15.84 5.40
C CYS A 293 1.38 -17.35 5.54
N ASN A 294 0.42 -18.15 5.08
CA ASN A 294 0.53 -19.59 5.10
C ASN A 294 1.19 -20.09 3.79
N VAL A 295 2.39 -20.63 3.93
CA VAL A 295 3.22 -21.11 2.82
C VAL A 295 3.42 -22.62 2.92
N SER A 296 3.10 -23.35 1.85
CA SER A 296 3.36 -24.78 1.74
C SER A 296 4.62 -25.03 0.91
N GLY A 297 5.63 -25.63 1.53
CA GLY A 297 6.97 -25.84 0.95
C GLY A 297 8.07 -25.16 1.78
N THR A 298 9.32 -25.26 1.33
CA THR A 298 10.44 -24.52 1.93
C THR A 298 10.36 -23.04 1.57
N THR A 299 10.69 -22.16 2.52
CA THR A 299 10.63 -20.70 2.32
C THR A 299 11.82 -20.06 3.02
N ASP A 300 12.53 -19.22 2.28
CA ASP A 300 13.71 -18.50 2.78
C ASP A 300 13.35 -17.06 3.17
N TYR A 301 12.45 -16.42 2.41
CA TYR A 301 12.09 -15.03 2.60
C TYR A 301 10.60 -14.76 2.33
N ILE A 302 9.99 -13.93 3.16
CA ILE A 302 8.61 -13.45 3.02
C ILE A 302 8.58 -11.92 3.08
N GLN A 303 7.88 -11.33 2.11
CA GLN A 303 7.61 -9.91 2.02
C GLN A 303 6.11 -9.67 1.93
N TRP A 304 5.62 -8.71 2.70
CA TRP A 304 4.23 -8.28 2.60
C TRP A 304 4.11 -7.04 1.73
N MET A 305 3.03 -7.01 0.98
CA MET A 305 2.67 -5.95 0.06
C MET A 305 1.30 -5.41 0.45
N MET A 306 1.17 -4.09 0.48
CA MET A 306 -0.09 -3.37 0.61
C MET A 306 -0.27 -2.48 -0.61
N ASN A 307 -1.37 -2.68 -1.35
CA ASN A 307 -1.69 -1.94 -2.57
C ASN A 307 -0.55 -1.97 -3.62
N GLY A 308 0.16 -3.10 -3.71
CA GLY A 308 1.27 -3.31 -4.65
C GLY A 308 2.63 -2.76 -4.19
N ALA A 309 2.72 -2.13 -3.01
CA ALA A 309 3.98 -1.63 -2.45
C ALA A 309 4.40 -2.44 -1.20
N PRO A 310 5.71 -2.58 -0.92
CA PRO A 310 6.18 -3.22 0.31
C PRO A 310 5.60 -2.56 1.56
N LEU A 311 5.01 -3.38 2.44
CA LEU A 311 4.52 -2.93 3.73
C LEU A 311 5.69 -2.74 4.69
N ASN A 312 5.79 -1.56 5.29
CA ASN A 312 6.84 -1.22 6.24
C ASN A 312 6.36 -1.38 7.68
N ALA A 313 7.31 -1.68 8.58
CA ALA A 313 7.04 -1.72 10.01
C ALA A 313 6.73 -0.30 10.53
N SER A 314 5.88 -0.23 11.56
CA SER A 314 5.56 1.01 12.25
C SER A 314 5.39 0.73 13.74
N ILE A 315 5.05 1.76 14.52
CA ILE A 315 4.74 1.58 15.95
C ILE A 315 3.51 0.68 16.13
N ARG A 316 2.55 0.69 15.19
CA ARG A 316 1.35 -0.17 15.23
C ARG A 316 1.50 -1.49 14.49
N ILE A 317 2.34 -1.54 13.45
CA ILE A 317 2.46 -2.68 12.53
C ILE A 317 3.79 -3.40 12.80
N VAL A 318 3.71 -4.62 13.32
CA VAL A 318 4.88 -5.43 13.71
C VAL A 318 4.92 -6.73 12.90
N PHE A 319 6.10 -7.10 12.41
CA PHE A 319 6.37 -8.35 11.71
C PHE A 319 6.92 -9.39 12.68
N ASN A 320 6.27 -10.54 12.74
CA ASN A 320 6.60 -11.66 13.62
C ASN A 320 6.89 -12.93 12.80
N ASP A 321 7.50 -13.94 13.43
CA ASP A 321 7.73 -15.27 12.87
C ASP A 321 8.46 -15.26 11.51
N ASN A 322 9.58 -14.54 11.41
CA ASN A 322 10.31 -14.31 10.15
C ASN A 322 9.41 -13.72 9.06
N ASN A 323 8.64 -12.68 9.43
CA ASN A 323 7.66 -11.99 8.59
C ASN A 323 6.47 -12.85 8.15
N ARG A 324 6.24 -14.04 8.72
CA ARG A 324 5.04 -14.84 8.43
C ARG A 324 3.77 -14.19 8.95
N THR A 325 3.86 -13.43 10.04
CA THR A 325 2.68 -12.83 10.68
C THR A 325 2.86 -11.32 10.79
N ILE A 326 1.91 -10.54 10.29
CA ILE A 326 1.78 -9.11 10.62
C ILE A 326 0.80 -8.98 11.77
N THR A 327 1.16 -8.18 12.78
CA THR A 327 0.26 -7.78 13.86
C THR A 327 0.00 -6.28 13.82
N PHE A 328 -1.27 -5.90 13.85
CA PHE A 328 -1.77 -4.54 14.00
C PHE A 328 -2.22 -4.34 15.45
N SER A 329 -1.69 -3.31 16.12
CA SER A 329 -1.99 -3.01 17.52
C SER A 329 -2.25 -1.51 17.75
N PRO A 330 -3.49 -1.02 17.53
CA PRO A 330 -4.66 -1.74 16.97
C PRO A 330 -4.74 -1.62 15.44
N VAL A 331 -5.71 -2.28 14.79
CA VAL A 331 -6.09 -2.04 13.39
C VAL A 331 -7.04 -0.85 13.26
N GLU A 332 -6.88 -0.04 12.21
CA GLU A 332 -7.62 1.21 12.00
C GLU A 332 -8.16 1.33 10.56
N LEU A 333 -9.15 2.20 10.33
CA LEU A 333 -9.82 2.33 9.03
C LEU A 333 -8.91 2.63 7.82
N TYR A 334 -7.76 3.29 8.02
CA TYR A 334 -6.82 3.57 6.93
C TYR A 334 -5.88 2.40 6.63
N ASP A 335 -5.94 1.31 7.42
CA ASP A 335 -5.29 0.05 7.08
C ASP A 335 -6.08 -0.71 5.99
N ASN A 336 -7.26 -0.22 5.58
CA ASN A 336 -8.01 -0.78 4.45
C ASN A 336 -7.17 -0.83 3.17
N GLY A 337 -7.15 -1.98 2.51
CA GLY A 337 -6.35 -2.15 1.30
C GLY A 337 -6.25 -3.59 0.83
N VAL A 338 -5.53 -3.77 -0.28
CA VAL A 338 -5.23 -5.09 -0.84
C VAL A 338 -3.89 -5.57 -0.30
N TYR A 339 -3.92 -6.66 0.46
CA TYR A 339 -2.75 -7.29 1.05
C TYR A 339 -2.37 -8.55 0.29
N GLN A 340 -1.08 -8.72 0.05
CA GLN A 340 -0.50 -9.94 -0.50
C GLN A 340 0.79 -10.23 0.24
N CYS A 341 1.03 -11.50 0.56
CA CYS A 341 2.37 -11.95 0.92
C CYS A 341 3.04 -12.65 -0.27
N GLU A 342 4.29 -12.28 -0.49
CA GLU A 342 5.22 -12.86 -1.45
C GLU A 342 6.20 -13.73 -0.69
N ALA A 343 6.26 -15.01 -1.04
CA ALA A 343 7.18 -15.97 -0.46
C ALA A 343 8.17 -16.44 -1.52
N SER A 344 9.43 -16.56 -1.14
CA SER A 344 10.49 -16.98 -2.04
C SER A 344 11.40 -18.03 -1.41
N ASN A 345 11.92 -18.91 -2.25
CA ASN A 345 13.00 -19.83 -1.94
C ASN A 345 14.03 -19.81 -3.07
N ALA A 346 15.14 -20.54 -2.91
CA ALA A 346 16.24 -20.58 -3.89
C ALA A 346 15.84 -20.93 -5.35
N VAL A 347 14.66 -21.50 -5.59
CA VAL A 347 14.22 -21.99 -6.91
C VAL A 347 12.90 -21.41 -7.41
N SER A 348 12.16 -20.69 -6.57
CA SER A 348 10.82 -20.18 -6.89
C SER A 348 10.44 -18.95 -6.06
N ASN A 349 9.57 -18.15 -6.65
CA ASN A 349 8.90 -17.03 -6.00
C ASN A 349 7.39 -17.19 -6.28
N MET A 350 6.57 -17.03 -5.24
CA MET A 350 5.12 -17.13 -5.35
C MET A 350 4.45 -16.02 -4.52
N ILE A 351 3.48 -15.36 -5.14
CA ILE A 351 2.65 -14.33 -4.50
C ILE A 351 1.28 -14.93 -4.22
N SER A 352 0.74 -14.66 -3.03
CA SER A 352 -0.63 -15.04 -2.68
C SER A 352 -1.68 -14.31 -3.54
N PRO A 353 -2.89 -14.90 -3.65
CA PRO A 353 -4.05 -14.16 -4.12
C PRO A 353 -4.28 -12.87 -3.30
N ALA A 354 -4.81 -11.84 -3.95
CA ALA A 354 -5.16 -10.58 -3.31
C ALA A 354 -6.16 -10.80 -2.16
N TYR A 355 -5.79 -10.40 -0.94
CA TYR A 355 -6.67 -10.37 0.22
C TYR A 355 -7.12 -8.92 0.47
N MET A 356 -8.42 -8.64 0.34
CA MET A 356 -8.96 -7.32 0.61
C MET A 356 -9.26 -7.17 2.11
N LEU A 357 -8.44 -6.38 2.80
CA LEU A 357 -8.69 -6.02 4.19
C LEU A 357 -9.74 -4.91 4.25
N MET A 358 -10.87 -5.21 4.89
CA MET A 358 -11.94 -4.26 5.16
C MET A 358 -12.26 -4.25 6.65
N VAL A 359 -11.84 -3.19 7.34
CA VAL A 359 -12.02 -3.00 8.78
C VAL A 359 -13.49 -2.74 9.10
N TYR A 360 -14.03 -3.53 10.02
CA TYR A 360 -15.38 -3.42 10.54
C TYR A 360 -15.42 -2.52 11.78
N TYR A 361 -16.42 -1.67 11.89
CA TYR A 361 -16.61 -0.78 13.04
C TYR A 361 -18.08 -0.75 13.46
N GLY A 362 -18.30 -0.70 14.78
CA GLY A 362 -19.63 -0.63 15.39
C GLY A 362 -20.31 0.72 15.19
N PRO A 363 -21.56 0.86 15.67
CA PRO A 363 -22.27 2.13 15.63
C PRO A 363 -21.51 3.20 16.42
N ARG A 364 -21.32 4.35 15.79
CA ARG A 364 -20.79 5.57 16.41
C ARG A 364 -21.60 6.79 16.00
N SER A 365 -21.66 7.77 16.89
CA SER A 365 -22.39 9.03 16.68
C SER A 365 -23.88 8.81 16.43
N LEU A 366 -24.50 7.92 17.22
CA LEU A 366 -25.94 7.68 17.16
C LEU A 366 -26.72 8.98 17.33
N ASN A 367 -27.71 9.19 16.48
CA ASN A 367 -28.57 10.35 16.52
C ASN A 367 -30.03 9.98 16.30
N ILE A 368 -30.92 10.68 17.00
CA ILE A 368 -32.37 10.57 16.82
C ILE A 368 -32.88 11.91 16.28
N THR A 369 -33.64 11.86 15.19
CA THR A 369 -34.33 13.00 14.60
C THR A 369 -35.82 12.85 14.86
N SER A 370 -36.39 13.81 15.60
CA SER A 370 -37.82 13.84 15.97
C SER A 370 -38.29 15.25 16.37
N PRO A 371 -39.59 15.55 16.25
CA PRO A 371 -40.20 16.70 16.92
C PRO A 371 -40.15 16.52 18.45
N ALA A 372 -39.93 17.61 19.19
CA ALA A 372 -39.98 17.58 20.66
C ALA A 372 -41.43 17.55 21.20
N ILE A 373 -42.36 18.19 20.48
CA ILE A 373 -43.77 18.29 20.84
C ILE A 373 -44.60 17.81 19.66
N ILE A 374 -45.57 16.93 19.92
CA ILE A 374 -46.45 16.35 18.90
C ILE A 374 -47.91 16.53 19.32
N LYS A 375 -48.77 16.85 18.36
CA LYS A 375 -50.22 16.94 18.57
C LYS A 375 -50.82 15.53 18.70
N ALA A 376 -51.63 15.31 19.74
CA ALA A 376 -52.34 14.05 19.91
C ALA A 376 -53.23 13.71 18.71
N GLY A 377 -53.30 12.42 18.37
CA GLY A 377 -54.02 11.89 17.22
C GLY A 377 -53.26 11.94 15.89
N VAL A 378 -52.05 12.51 15.86
CA VAL A 378 -51.18 12.54 14.67
C VAL A 378 -50.13 11.42 14.76
N SER A 379 -49.80 10.84 13.60
CA SER A 379 -48.70 9.88 13.46
C SER A 379 -47.42 10.60 13.04
N GLU A 380 -46.31 10.28 13.68
CA GLU A 380 -44.99 10.84 13.37
C GLU A 380 -43.97 9.75 13.05
N THR A 381 -42.87 10.12 12.40
CA THR A 381 -41.76 9.20 12.10
C THR A 381 -40.50 9.63 12.86
N LEU A 382 -39.99 8.73 13.68
CA LEU A 382 -38.76 8.88 14.45
C LEU A 382 -37.63 8.19 13.68
N ILE A 383 -36.55 8.92 13.40
CA ILE A 383 -35.44 8.41 12.59
C ILE A 383 -34.19 8.32 13.44
N CYS A 384 -33.55 7.15 13.42
CA CYS A 384 -32.32 6.88 14.13
C CYS A 384 -31.18 6.57 13.15
N THR A 385 -30.08 7.29 13.26
CA THR A 385 -28.93 7.20 12.34
C THR A 385 -27.63 7.00 13.10
N THR A 386 -26.72 6.20 12.56
CA THR A 386 -25.38 5.96 13.11
C THR A 386 -24.39 5.66 11.98
N PHE A 387 -23.10 5.86 12.21
CA PHE A 387 -22.06 5.35 11.31
C PHE A 387 -21.64 3.96 11.76
N SER A 388 -21.80 2.96 10.91
CA SER A 388 -21.29 1.61 11.17
C SER A 388 -21.00 0.84 9.87
N TRP A 389 -20.06 -0.09 9.95
CA TRP A 389 -19.82 -1.05 8.87
C TRP A 389 -19.54 -2.46 9.43
N PRO A 390 -20.32 -3.50 9.07
CA PRO A 390 -21.53 -3.44 8.24
C PRO A 390 -22.63 -2.59 8.89
N GLN A 391 -23.73 -2.33 8.18
CA GLN A 391 -24.80 -1.50 8.73
C GLN A 391 -25.40 -2.13 10.01
N SER A 392 -25.63 -1.29 11.03
CA SER A 392 -26.23 -1.71 12.29
C SER A 392 -27.72 -2.01 12.15
N HIS A 393 -28.21 -2.94 12.98
CA HIS A 393 -29.63 -3.13 13.21
C HIS A 393 -30.10 -2.20 14.32
N PHE A 394 -31.32 -1.70 14.19
CA PHE A 394 -31.90 -0.73 15.12
C PHE A 394 -33.13 -1.32 15.80
N THR A 395 -33.27 -1.04 17.09
CA THR A 395 -34.45 -1.39 17.88
C THR A 395 -34.93 -0.16 18.65
N TRP A 396 -36.21 0.15 18.55
CA TRP A 396 -36.85 1.26 19.25
C TRP A 396 -37.58 0.77 20.49
N PHE A 397 -37.45 1.54 21.56
CA PHE A 397 -38.06 1.28 22.85
C PHE A 397 -38.86 2.49 23.32
N PHE A 398 -40.02 2.21 23.92
CA PHE A 398 -40.80 3.17 24.70
C PHE A 398 -41.22 2.46 25.99
N ASN A 399 -40.99 3.09 27.14
CA ASN A 399 -41.23 2.48 28.47
C ASN A 399 -40.64 1.07 28.60
N ASN A 400 -39.38 0.90 28.17
CA ASN A 400 -38.64 -0.38 28.16
C ASN A 400 -39.25 -1.50 27.30
N SER A 401 -40.31 -1.24 26.56
CA SER A 401 -40.92 -2.19 25.63
C SER A 401 -40.48 -1.89 24.20
N ILE A 402 -40.22 -2.93 23.41
CA ILE A 402 -39.89 -2.76 21.99
C ILE A 402 -41.14 -2.30 21.25
N VAL A 403 -41.01 -1.20 20.51
CA VAL A 403 -42.11 -0.61 19.73
C VAL A 403 -41.88 -0.70 18.23
N ALA A 404 -40.63 -0.81 17.77
CA ALA A 404 -40.31 -1.03 16.37
C ALA A 404 -38.89 -1.58 16.17
N TYR A 405 -38.67 -2.16 14.98
CA TYR A 405 -37.37 -2.54 14.47
C TYR A 405 -37.07 -1.73 13.21
N GLY A 406 -35.79 -1.39 12.99
CA GLY A 406 -35.35 -0.57 11.87
C GLY A 406 -35.02 0.86 12.27
N ALA A 407 -34.32 1.55 11.36
CA ALA A 407 -33.84 2.92 11.59
C ALA A 407 -35.00 3.91 11.76
N GLU A 408 -36.14 3.63 11.14
CA GLU A 408 -37.33 4.47 11.17
C GLU A 408 -38.43 3.79 12.00
N PHE A 409 -39.08 4.55 12.88
CA PHE A 409 -40.23 4.13 13.64
C PHE A 409 -41.41 5.08 13.40
N GLN A 410 -42.47 4.56 12.80
CA GLN A 410 -43.73 5.27 12.58
C GLN A 410 -44.67 5.03 13.77
N THR A 411 -45.00 6.08 14.52
CA THR A 411 -45.59 5.96 15.87
C THR A 411 -47.08 5.57 15.92
N GLY A 412 -47.77 5.51 14.78
CA GLY A 412 -49.24 5.54 14.75
C GLY A 412 -49.81 6.80 15.41
N PRO A 413 -51.15 6.97 15.46
CA PRO A 413 -51.78 8.12 16.10
C PRO A 413 -51.43 8.17 17.60
N LEU A 414 -50.65 9.18 18.00
CA LEU A 414 -50.13 9.27 19.36
C LEU A 414 -51.17 9.77 20.37
N THR A 415 -51.13 9.25 21.60
CA THR A 415 -51.93 9.73 22.74
C THR A 415 -51.05 10.41 23.80
N THR A 416 -51.63 11.20 24.69
CA THR A 416 -50.91 11.89 25.76
C THR A 416 -50.16 10.94 26.70
N SER A 417 -50.66 9.71 26.91
CA SER A 417 -49.98 8.67 27.68
C SER A 417 -48.71 8.11 27.01
N GLN A 418 -48.52 8.40 25.72
CA GLN A 418 -47.31 8.05 24.98
C GLN A 418 -46.24 9.15 25.05
N SER A 419 -46.46 10.20 25.85
CA SER A 419 -45.39 11.14 26.22
C SER A 419 -44.32 10.42 27.03
N GLY A 420 -43.05 10.60 26.69
CA GLY A 420 -41.96 10.00 27.42
C GLY A 420 -40.67 9.87 26.62
N ASN A 421 -39.78 9.01 27.12
CA ASN A 421 -38.46 8.83 26.55
C ASN A 421 -38.45 7.69 25.52
N TYR A 422 -38.25 8.04 24.26
CA TYR A 422 -38.11 7.10 23.16
C TYR A 422 -36.62 6.80 22.98
N THR A 423 -36.26 5.52 23.07
CA THR A 423 -34.87 5.07 23.02
C THR A 423 -34.62 4.27 21.77
N CYS A 424 -33.59 4.63 21.01
CA CYS A 424 -33.07 3.84 19.90
C CYS A 424 -31.78 3.15 20.34
N VAL A 425 -31.69 1.85 20.05
CA VAL A 425 -30.48 1.05 20.22
C VAL A 425 -30.01 0.59 18.86
N ALA A 426 -28.79 0.96 18.47
CA ALA A 426 -28.11 0.41 17.31
C ALA A 426 -27.17 -0.71 17.76
N HIS A 427 -27.21 -1.86 17.09
CA HIS A 427 -26.35 -3.00 17.36
C HIS A 427 -25.71 -3.50 16.06
N ASN A 428 -24.41 -3.75 16.09
CA ASN A 428 -23.68 -4.34 14.97
C ASN A 428 -23.27 -5.76 15.31
N ASN A 429 -23.84 -6.75 14.61
CA ASN A 429 -23.59 -8.17 14.88
C ASN A 429 -22.15 -8.59 14.57
N MET A 430 -21.45 -7.88 13.67
CA MET A 430 -20.07 -8.21 13.27
C MET A 430 -19.07 -7.81 14.35
N THR A 431 -19.23 -6.61 14.94
CA THR A 431 -18.36 -6.10 15.99
C THR A 431 -18.86 -6.39 17.39
N ASN A 432 -20.12 -6.84 17.51
CA ASN A 432 -20.85 -7.02 18.77
C ASN A 432 -21.00 -5.74 19.61
N PHE A 433 -20.74 -4.57 19.02
CA PHE A 433 -20.88 -3.27 19.67
C PHE A 433 -22.29 -2.72 19.51
N SER A 434 -22.74 -1.98 20.52
CA SER A 434 -24.00 -1.25 20.51
C SER A 434 -23.83 0.18 21.01
N GLU A 435 -24.68 1.06 20.50
CA GLU A 435 -24.83 2.44 20.98
C GLU A 435 -26.30 2.67 21.25
N THR A 436 -26.60 3.43 22.31
CA THR A 436 -27.97 3.71 22.75
C THR A 436 -28.14 5.21 22.91
N LYS A 437 -29.24 5.74 22.41
CA LYS A 437 -29.60 7.15 22.58
C LYS A 437 -31.09 7.26 22.82
N SER A 438 -31.49 8.26 23.59
CA SER A 438 -32.90 8.51 23.87
C SER A 438 -33.26 9.98 23.64
N THR A 439 -34.51 10.23 23.30
CA THR A 439 -35.10 11.56 23.14
C THR A 439 -36.45 11.62 23.84
N VAL A 440 -36.77 12.76 24.45
CA VAL A 440 -38.05 12.95 25.13
C VAL A 440 -39.03 13.58 24.15
N ILE A 441 -40.20 12.95 24.04
CA ILE A 441 -41.31 13.42 23.20
C ILE A 441 -42.49 13.74 24.10
N THR A 442 -43.05 14.93 23.95
CA THR A 442 -44.24 15.37 24.67
C THR A 442 -45.44 15.40 23.71
N VAL A 443 -46.48 14.63 24.02
CA VAL A 443 -47.72 14.59 23.24
C VAL A 443 -48.77 15.41 23.98
N ILE A 444 -49.35 16.41 23.30
CA ILE A 444 -50.30 17.36 23.89
C ILE A 444 -51.63 17.31 23.13
N ASP A 445 -52.73 17.29 23.86
CA ASP A 445 -54.08 17.41 23.29
C ASP A 445 -54.34 18.85 22.80
N PRO A 446 -55.00 19.05 21.65
CA PRO A 446 -55.44 20.38 21.25
C PRO A 446 -56.54 20.90 22.18
N ILE A 447 -56.66 22.22 22.28
CA ILE A 447 -57.79 22.87 22.93
C ILE A 447 -59.07 22.44 22.20
N SER A 448 -60.07 21.99 22.96
CA SER A 448 -61.31 21.40 22.40
C SER A 448 -62.51 22.32 22.44
N ASN A 449 -62.57 23.20 23.45
CA ASN A 449 -63.65 24.16 23.61
C ASN A 449 -63.16 25.38 24.41
N ILE A 450 -63.73 26.54 24.10
CA ILE A 450 -63.46 27.81 24.77
C ILE A 450 -64.73 28.67 24.78
N SER A 451 -65.11 29.16 25.96
CA SER A 451 -66.28 30.03 26.13
C SER A 451 -66.07 31.05 27.23
N VAL A 452 -66.62 32.24 27.06
CA VAL A 452 -66.67 33.27 28.10
C VAL A 452 -68.01 33.19 28.82
N ARG A 453 -68.00 33.31 30.15
CA ARG A 453 -69.22 33.44 30.94
C ARG A 453 -69.07 34.44 32.08
N GLU A 454 -70.22 34.98 32.50
CA GLU A 454 -70.35 35.76 33.73
C GLU A 454 -70.43 34.82 34.93
N VAL A 455 -69.52 34.98 35.88
CA VAL A 455 -69.58 34.25 37.16
C VAL A 455 -70.56 34.94 38.10
N VAL A 456 -70.62 36.27 38.05
CA VAL A 456 -71.52 37.12 38.82
C VAL A 456 -72.19 38.10 37.86
N THR A 457 -73.51 38.28 37.99
CA THR A 457 -74.27 39.21 37.15
C THR A 457 -73.72 40.64 37.31
N PRO A 458 -73.33 41.32 36.23
CA PRO A 458 -72.74 42.64 36.30
C PRO A 458 -73.82 43.67 36.68
N MET A 459 -73.70 44.24 37.88
CA MET A 459 -74.59 45.29 38.37
C MET A 459 -73.75 46.54 38.62
N LEU A 460 -74.26 47.71 38.22
CA LEU A 460 -73.51 48.96 38.35
C LEU A 460 -73.02 49.19 39.79
N ASN A 461 -71.75 49.58 39.93
CA ASN A 461 -71.05 49.80 41.18
C ASN A 461 -70.82 48.54 42.05
N MET A 462 -71.16 47.35 41.53
CA MET A 462 -70.87 46.06 42.17
C MET A 462 -69.69 45.39 41.46
N SER A 463 -68.94 44.57 42.19
CA SER A 463 -67.91 43.74 41.58
C SER A 463 -68.52 42.61 40.76
N PHE A 464 -67.86 42.25 39.65
CA PHE A 464 -68.24 41.10 38.85
C PHE A 464 -67.01 40.43 38.22
N THR A 465 -67.19 39.21 37.71
CA THR A 465 -66.11 38.41 37.16
C THR A 465 -66.52 37.77 35.85
N LEU A 466 -65.65 37.88 34.85
CA LEU A 466 -65.69 37.09 33.63
C LEU A 466 -64.74 35.90 33.75
N SER A 467 -65.18 34.72 33.33
CA SER A 467 -64.38 33.50 33.27
C SER A 467 -64.26 33.02 31.83
N CYS A 468 -63.04 32.69 31.41
CA CYS A 468 -62.73 31.97 30.18
C CYS A 468 -62.64 30.49 30.51
N ASP A 469 -63.73 29.78 30.24
CA ASP A 469 -63.83 28.34 30.47
C ASP A 469 -63.22 27.63 29.27
N VAL A 470 -62.02 27.08 29.45
CA VAL A 470 -61.25 26.35 28.43
C VAL A 470 -61.25 24.86 28.77
N THR A 471 -61.61 24.01 27.80
CA THR A 471 -61.53 22.54 27.92
C THR A 471 -60.30 22.02 27.19
N GLY A 472 -59.33 21.47 27.95
CA GLY A 472 -58.04 20.99 27.45
C GLY A 472 -56.86 21.63 28.19
N THR A 473 -55.64 21.30 27.78
CA THR A 473 -54.41 21.92 28.30
C THR A 473 -54.22 23.29 27.64
N VAL A 474 -53.87 24.29 28.44
CA VAL A 474 -53.65 25.68 27.99
C VAL A 474 -52.41 26.25 28.67
N ASP A 475 -51.57 26.90 27.89
CA ASP A 475 -50.35 27.53 28.37
C ASP A 475 -50.55 29.04 28.56
N HIS A 476 -51.33 29.67 27.65
CA HIS A 476 -51.57 31.11 27.66
C HIS A 476 -53.04 31.45 27.37
N ILE A 477 -53.58 32.42 28.10
CA ILE A 477 -54.88 33.03 27.84
C ILE A 477 -54.71 34.55 27.73
N GLN A 478 -55.35 35.12 26.71
CA GLN A 478 -55.44 36.54 26.47
C GLN A 478 -56.90 36.96 26.34
N TRP A 479 -57.20 38.18 26.77
CA TRP A 479 -58.55 38.74 26.68
C TRP A 479 -58.54 39.96 25.79
N THR A 480 -59.60 40.10 25.00
CA THR A 480 -59.88 41.30 24.24
C THR A 480 -61.26 41.85 24.56
N MET A 481 -61.37 43.17 24.54
CA MET A 481 -62.62 43.92 24.58
C MET A 481 -62.70 44.78 23.32
N ASN A 482 -63.77 44.60 22.54
CA ASN A 482 -63.97 45.29 21.26
C ASN A 482 -62.76 45.17 20.30
N GLY A 483 -62.10 44.02 20.31
CA GLY A 483 -60.92 43.72 19.48
C GLY A 483 -59.58 44.25 20.01
N THR A 484 -59.56 44.84 21.20
CA THR A 484 -58.32 45.35 21.83
C THR A 484 -57.95 44.54 23.06
N TYR A 485 -56.67 44.22 23.23
CA TYR A 485 -56.19 43.49 24.41
C TYR A 485 -56.41 44.29 25.68
N ILE A 486 -56.97 43.65 26.69
CA ILE A 486 -57.21 44.25 28.00
C ILE A 486 -56.11 43.84 28.99
N HIS A 487 -55.68 44.79 29.81
CA HIS A 487 -54.57 44.64 30.76
C HIS A 487 -54.99 45.07 32.17
N PRO A 488 -54.37 44.54 33.24
CA PRO A 488 -54.72 44.92 34.59
C PRO A 488 -54.62 46.44 34.81
N ASP A 489 -55.59 47.00 35.52
CA ASP A 489 -55.62 48.41 35.91
C ASP A 489 -56.12 48.57 37.36
N SER A 490 -56.53 49.77 37.77
CA SER A 490 -57.01 50.02 39.13
C SER A 490 -58.35 49.34 39.47
N ARG A 491 -59.17 49.00 38.46
CA ARG A 491 -60.45 48.31 38.63
C ARG A 491 -60.43 46.85 38.19
N MET A 492 -59.54 46.48 37.28
CA MET A 492 -59.51 45.19 36.62
C MET A 492 -58.26 44.40 37.02
N THR A 493 -58.47 43.18 37.52
CA THR A 493 -57.40 42.26 37.89
C THR A 493 -57.60 40.91 37.24
N PHE A 494 -56.49 40.23 36.96
CA PHE A 494 -56.47 38.90 36.36
C PHE A 494 -55.93 37.92 37.40
N ASP A 495 -56.43 36.69 37.38
CA ASP A 495 -55.80 35.62 38.15
C ASP A 495 -54.45 35.21 37.53
N SER A 496 -53.68 34.39 38.25
CA SER A 496 -52.35 33.96 37.79
C SER A 496 -52.35 33.19 36.47
N SER A 497 -53.49 32.61 36.06
CA SER A 497 -53.64 31.90 34.79
C SER A 497 -54.35 32.71 33.70
N ASN A 498 -54.69 33.98 33.98
CA ASN A 498 -55.52 34.84 33.14
C ASN A 498 -56.86 34.22 32.72
N ARG A 499 -57.33 33.17 33.39
CA ARG A 499 -58.64 32.54 33.13
C ARG A 499 -59.79 33.42 33.57
N THR A 500 -59.60 34.25 34.57
CA THR A 500 -60.65 35.10 35.11
C THR A 500 -60.20 36.56 35.14
N VAL A 501 -61.16 37.43 34.84
CA VAL A 501 -61.00 38.88 34.92
C VAL A 501 -62.00 39.39 35.94
N VAL A 502 -61.49 39.95 37.04
CA VAL A 502 -62.29 40.49 38.15
C VAL A 502 -62.31 42.00 38.03
N PHE A 503 -63.52 42.55 37.92
CA PHE A 503 -63.79 43.98 37.97
C PHE A 503 -64.25 44.33 39.39
N SER A 504 -63.53 45.23 40.06
CA SER A 504 -63.82 45.63 41.44
C SER A 504 -65.11 46.43 41.57
N SER A 505 -65.53 47.10 40.49
CA SER A 505 -66.77 47.86 40.38
C SER A 505 -67.19 47.97 38.92
N ALA A 506 -68.43 47.60 38.58
CA ALA A 506 -68.96 47.68 37.22
C ALA A 506 -69.31 49.11 36.80
N GLU A 507 -68.85 49.51 35.62
CA GLU A 507 -69.13 50.80 34.98
C GLU A 507 -69.79 50.61 33.61
N LEU A 508 -70.54 51.60 33.12
CA LEU A 508 -71.16 51.53 31.78
C LEU A 508 -70.13 51.46 30.64
N SER A 509 -68.89 51.93 30.88
CA SER A 509 -67.73 51.81 29.98
C SER A 509 -67.25 50.37 29.83
N ASP A 510 -67.59 49.47 30.76
CA ASP A 510 -67.25 48.06 30.68
C ASP A 510 -68.16 47.32 29.69
N ASN A 511 -69.23 47.94 29.17
CA ASN A 511 -70.06 47.32 28.13
C ASN A 511 -69.26 47.08 26.86
N GLY A 512 -69.29 45.86 26.34
CA GLY A 512 -68.50 45.53 25.15
C GLY A 512 -68.55 44.08 24.73
N ALA A 513 -67.91 43.81 23.60
CA ALA A 513 -67.69 42.49 23.05
C ALA A 513 -66.40 41.90 23.64
N TYR A 514 -66.54 40.98 24.59
CA TYR A 514 -65.43 40.28 25.21
C TYR A 514 -65.15 38.95 24.49
N VAL A 515 -63.86 38.71 24.23
CA VAL A 515 -63.38 37.46 23.65
C VAL A 515 -62.15 37.04 24.45
N CYS A 516 -62.11 35.78 24.86
CA CYS A 516 -60.87 35.16 25.31
C CYS A 516 -60.25 34.29 24.21
N GLU A 517 -58.92 34.34 24.13
CA GLU A 517 -58.05 33.60 23.22
C GLU A 517 -57.15 32.69 24.05
N ALA A 518 -57.22 31.38 23.82
CA ALA A 518 -56.41 30.39 24.53
C ALA A 518 -55.46 29.70 23.56
N SER A 519 -54.23 29.45 23.99
CA SER A 519 -53.23 28.74 23.19
C SER A 519 -52.42 27.76 24.03
N ASN A 520 -52.03 26.67 23.39
CA ASN A 520 -51.00 25.74 23.84
C ASN A 520 -50.00 25.48 22.70
N ALA A 521 -48.95 24.69 22.96
CA ALA A 521 -47.89 24.42 21.98
C ALA A 521 -48.37 23.81 20.63
N VAL A 522 -49.59 23.25 20.55
CA VAL A 522 -50.10 22.55 19.35
C VAL A 522 -51.39 23.14 18.78
N SER A 523 -52.01 24.11 19.46
CA SER A 523 -53.29 24.69 19.06
C SER A 523 -53.53 26.08 19.66
N SER A 524 -54.30 26.88 18.95
CA SER A 524 -54.84 28.16 19.43
C SER A 524 -56.32 28.24 19.05
N MET A 525 -57.16 28.69 19.98
CA MET A 525 -58.60 28.78 19.80
C MET A 525 -59.13 30.08 20.42
N VAL A 526 -60.15 30.63 19.76
CA VAL A 526 -60.79 31.89 20.14
C VAL A 526 -62.25 31.62 20.49
N SER A 527 -62.73 32.18 21.59
CA SER A 527 -64.14 32.08 22.01
C SER A 527 -65.08 32.82 21.08
N GLN A 528 -66.34 32.40 21.11
CA GLN A 528 -67.42 33.23 20.60
C GLN A 528 -67.51 34.52 21.42
N THR A 529 -67.89 35.61 20.77
CA THR A 529 -68.03 36.91 21.41
C THR A 529 -69.10 36.91 22.49
N HIS A 530 -68.71 37.25 23.72
CA HIS A 530 -69.63 37.49 24.83
C HIS A 530 -69.92 38.98 24.96
N THR A 531 -71.18 39.37 24.77
CA THR A 531 -71.59 40.77 24.94
C THR A 531 -71.94 41.04 26.41
N LEU A 532 -71.11 41.83 27.08
CA LEU A 532 -71.35 42.26 28.45
C LEU A 532 -72.27 43.48 28.46
N ASN A 533 -73.36 43.39 29.25
CA ASN A 533 -74.24 44.52 29.54
C ASN A 533 -74.37 44.70 31.06
N VAL A 534 -73.83 45.79 31.58
CA VAL A 534 -73.96 46.18 32.99
C VAL A 534 -75.40 46.55 33.28
N ASN A 535 -75.98 45.89 34.29
CA ASN A 535 -77.36 46.09 34.71
C ASN A 535 -77.45 47.28 35.69
N TYR A 536 -78.40 48.17 35.44
CA TYR A 536 -78.60 49.40 36.24
C TYR A 536 -80.06 49.85 36.20
N GLY A 537 -80.39 50.83 37.05
CA GLY A 537 -81.75 51.33 37.17
C GLY A 537 -82.68 50.36 37.90
N PRO A 538 -83.97 50.71 38.04
CA PRO A 538 -84.64 51.76 37.29
C PRO A 538 -84.38 53.13 37.94
N TRP A 539 -83.98 54.11 37.14
CA TRP A 539 -83.74 55.48 37.60
C TRP A 539 -84.67 56.47 36.91
N SER A 540 -84.89 57.60 37.59
CA SER A 540 -85.59 58.76 37.05
C SER A 540 -86.91 58.39 36.34
N ALA A 541 -87.79 57.63 37.01
CA ALA A 541 -89.11 57.41 36.43
C ALA A 541 -89.84 58.75 36.24
N TYR A 542 -90.49 58.90 35.10
CA TYR A 542 -91.34 60.05 34.81
C TYR A 542 -92.56 59.60 34.01
N ILE A 543 -93.63 60.40 34.13
CA ILE A 543 -94.89 60.18 33.42
C ILE A 543 -95.08 61.31 32.41
N VAL A 544 -95.34 60.96 31.16
CA VAL A 544 -95.77 61.87 30.10
C VAL A 544 -97.26 61.67 29.86
N GLY A 545 -98.04 62.75 29.96
CA GLY A 545 -99.46 62.76 29.66
C GLY A 545 -100.10 64.10 30.04
N PRO A 546 -101.39 64.30 29.79
CA PRO A 546 -102.06 65.56 30.05
C PRO A 546 -102.24 65.81 31.56
N SER A 547 -101.98 67.03 32.01
CA SER A 547 -102.26 67.48 33.38
C SER A 547 -103.71 67.95 33.58
N ILE A 548 -104.39 68.32 32.49
CA ILE A 548 -105.80 68.76 32.47
C ILE A 548 -106.49 68.09 31.27
N SER A 549 -107.70 67.58 31.47
CA SER A 549 -108.53 67.05 30.37
C SER A 549 -110.02 67.30 30.60
N GLU A 550 -110.79 67.39 29.52
CA GLU A 550 -112.24 67.54 29.59
C GLU A 550 -112.94 66.22 29.95
N LEU A 551 -114.08 66.30 30.64
CA LEU A 551 -114.93 65.14 30.91
C LEU A 551 -115.28 64.39 29.60
N GLY A 552 -115.10 63.06 29.62
CA GLY A 552 -115.42 62.16 28.50
C GLY A 552 -114.32 62.01 27.44
N SER A 553 -113.17 62.70 27.58
CA SER A 553 -112.01 62.54 26.70
C SER A 553 -111.30 61.19 26.88
N ASN A 554 -110.44 60.84 25.94
CA ASN A 554 -109.50 59.71 26.07
C ASN A 554 -108.13 60.26 26.45
N VAL A 555 -107.55 59.70 27.51
CA VAL A 555 -106.26 60.13 28.06
C VAL A 555 -105.31 58.94 28.11
N THR A 556 -104.10 59.16 27.60
CA THR A 556 -102.99 58.18 27.69
C THR A 556 -101.86 58.79 28.50
N PHE A 557 -101.41 58.05 29.51
CA PHE A 557 -100.16 58.31 30.20
C PHE A 557 -99.12 57.29 29.77
N HIS A 558 -97.89 57.75 29.58
CA HIS A 558 -96.73 56.92 29.28
C HIS A 558 -95.72 57.08 30.41
N CYS A 559 -95.31 55.97 31.01
CA CYS A 559 -94.28 55.95 32.04
C CYS A 559 -92.97 55.50 31.43
N SER A 560 -91.87 56.14 31.78
CA SER A 560 -90.53 55.78 31.31
C SER A 560 -89.52 55.92 32.42
N SER A 561 -88.55 55.02 32.45
CA SER A 561 -87.43 55.01 33.38
C SER A 561 -86.18 54.51 32.66
N THR A 562 -85.00 55.01 33.06
CA THR A 562 -83.72 54.55 32.53
C THR A 562 -83.27 53.30 33.28
N SER A 563 -83.17 52.17 32.57
CA SER A 563 -82.79 50.89 33.18
C SER A 563 -82.31 49.86 32.16
N GLN A 564 -81.39 48.99 32.59
CA GLN A 564 -80.95 47.80 31.88
C GLN A 564 -81.03 46.59 32.84
N PRO A 565 -81.76 45.50 32.49
CA PRO A 565 -82.70 45.40 31.38
C PRO A 565 -83.91 46.35 31.57
N ALA A 566 -84.78 46.44 30.57
CA ALA A 566 -85.97 47.28 30.61
C ALA A 566 -86.87 46.98 31.82
N CYS A 567 -87.49 48.02 32.38
CA CYS A 567 -88.34 47.92 33.55
C CYS A 567 -89.69 47.23 33.25
N MET A 568 -90.27 46.65 34.28
CA MET A 568 -91.70 46.36 34.35
C MET A 568 -92.40 47.54 35.03
N TYR A 569 -93.57 47.94 34.52
CA TYR A 569 -94.29 49.12 35.02
C TYR A 569 -95.65 48.74 35.62
N THR A 570 -96.01 49.37 36.73
CA THR A 570 -97.30 49.22 37.43
C THR A 570 -97.90 50.59 37.72
N TRP A 571 -99.17 50.80 37.39
CA TRP A 571 -99.89 52.04 37.61
C TRP A 571 -100.82 51.95 38.81
N HIS A 572 -100.82 53.00 39.62
CA HIS A 572 -101.66 53.12 40.80
C HIS A 572 -102.48 54.42 40.76
N PHE A 573 -103.73 54.32 41.20
CA PHE A 573 -104.62 55.45 41.47
C PHE A 573 -105.25 55.25 42.84
N ASN A 574 -105.16 56.24 43.73
CA ASN A 574 -105.63 56.15 45.12
C ASN A 574 -105.17 54.86 45.83
N ASN A 575 -103.87 54.53 45.72
CA ASN A 575 -103.24 53.32 46.28
C ASN A 575 -103.73 51.97 45.74
N SER A 576 -104.60 51.94 44.72
CA SER A 576 -105.02 50.71 44.04
C SER A 576 -104.32 50.56 42.69
N ILE A 577 -103.93 49.33 42.33
CA ILE A 577 -103.36 49.06 40.99
C ILE A 577 -104.46 49.20 39.95
N VAL A 578 -104.21 49.99 38.92
CA VAL A 578 -105.18 50.27 37.85
C VAL A 578 -104.74 49.78 36.47
N ALA A 579 -103.43 49.59 36.25
CA ALA A 579 -102.90 48.97 35.04
C ALA A 579 -101.48 48.45 35.25
N THR A 580 -101.00 47.59 34.35
CA THR A 580 -99.60 47.19 34.23
C THR A 580 -99.14 47.43 32.79
N GLY A 581 -97.84 47.64 32.61
CA GLY A 581 -97.25 48.02 31.32
C GLY A 581 -96.92 49.51 31.22
N GLN A 582 -96.16 49.85 30.19
CA GLN A 582 -95.56 51.18 30.04
C GLN A 582 -96.59 52.31 29.84
N THR A 583 -97.80 51.96 29.37
CA THR A 583 -98.87 52.91 29.06
C THR A 583 -100.12 52.63 29.90
N LEU A 584 -100.73 53.69 30.43
CA LEU A 584 -102.06 53.69 31.02
C LEU A 584 -103.00 54.44 30.10
N GLU A 585 -103.97 53.73 29.53
CA GLU A 585 -105.02 54.31 28.68
C GLU A 585 -106.34 54.35 29.44
N MET A 586 -106.98 55.53 29.44
CA MET A 586 -108.29 55.74 30.03
C MET A 586 -109.22 56.32 28.97
N ASN A 587 -110.20 55.52 28.56
CA ASN A 587 -111.23 55.93 27.61
C ASN A 587 -112.46 56.45 28.36
N HIS A 588 -113.06 57.53 27.87
CA HIS A 588 -114.23 58.20 28.48
C HIS A 588 -114.02 58.61 29.94
N LEU A 589 -113.14 59.58 30.16
CA LEU A 589 -112.69 60.00 31.49
C LEU A 589 -113.82 60.60 32.38
N PRO A 590 -114.18 59.99 33.52
CA PRO A 590 -115.15 60.55 34.46
C PRO A 590 -114.50 61.53 35.46
N LEU A 591 -115.29 62.42 36.07
CA LEU A 591 -114.83 63.37 37.10
C LEU A 591 -114.14 62.68 38.30
N SER A 592 -114.56 61.48 38.68
CA SER A 592 -114.00 60.69 39.79
C SER A 592 -112.58 60.17 39.55
N ARG A 593 -112.10 60.25 38.31
CA ARG A 593 -110.72 59.87 37.92
C ARG A 593 -109.76 61.04 37.96
N SER A 594 -110.19 62.21 38.45
CA SER A 594 -109.29 63.32 38.79
C SER A 594 -108.51 62.98 40.07
N GLY A 595 -107.18 63.11 40.02
CA GLY A 595 -106.32 62.78 41.15
C GLY A 595 -104.89 62.45 40.74
N LEU A 596 -104.15 61.90 41.69
CA LEU A 596 -102.75 61.55 41.53
C LEU A 596 -102.62 60.13 40.96
N TYR A 597 -101.95 60.02 39.82
CA TYR A 597 -101.55 58.76 39.23
C TYR A 597 -100.08 58.51 39.55
N THR A 598 -99.79 57.33 40.10
CA THR A 598 -98.43 56.88 40.39
C THR A 598 -98.06 55.79 39.41
N CYS A 599 -96.90 55.89 38.78
CA CYS A 599 -96.29 54.79 38.04
C CYS A 599 -95.09 54.27 38.85
N GLU A 600 -95.04 52.97 39.10
CA GLU A 600 -93.88 52.27 39.64
C GLU A 600 -93.15 51.54 38.52
N ALA A 601 -91.87 51.83 38.33
CA ALA A 601 -90.97 51.09 37.45
C ALA A 601 -90.10 50.16 38.30
N TYR A 602 -90.05 48.87 37.96
CA TYR A 602 -89.30 47.82 38.66
C TYR A 602 -88.31 47.13 37.72
N ASN A 603 -87.04 46.99 38.13
CA ASN A 603 -86.06 46.18 37.41
C ASN A 603 -85.87 44.84 38.13
N ASN A 604 -86.16 43.75 37.42
CA ASN A 604 -86.12 42.40 38.00
C ASN A 604 -84.70 41.85 38.21
N VAL A 605 -83.67 42.42 37.57
CA VAL A 605 -82.26 42.02 37.78
C VAL A 605 -81.67 42.77 38.97
N THR A 606 -81.80 44.09 39.01
CA THR A 606 -81.24 44.91 40.09
C THR A 606 -82.08 44.87 41.37
N LYS A 607 -83.33 44.37 41.28
CA LYS A 607 -84.33 44.34 42.37
C LYS A 607 -84.71 45.72 42.91
N MET A 608 -84.40 46.78 42.18
CA MET A 608 -84.76 48.17 42.53
C MET A 608 -86.09 48.59 41.88
N ASN A 609 -86.80 49.51 42.54
CA ASN A 609 -87.95 50.22 41.99
C ASN A 609 -87.78 51.75 42.09
N THR A 610 -88.50 52.47 41.25
CA THR A 610 -88.64 53.94 41.35
C THR A 610 -90.06 54.33 40.95
N THR A 611 -90.56 55.42 41.51
CA THR A 611 -91.94 55.88 41.29
C THR A 611 -91.98 57.28 40.70
N ALA A 612 -92.95 57.50 39.82
CA ALA A 612 -93.27 58.78 39.22
C ALA A 612 -94.72 59.14 39.51
N PHE A 613 -95.01 60.43 39.60
CA PHE A 613 -96.35 60.93 39.91
C PHE A 613 -96.82 61.93 38.86
N SER A 614 -98.09 61.88 38.50
CA SER A 614 -98.73 62.87 37.64
C SER A 614 -100.15 63.18 38.14
N GLN A 615 -100.47 64.47 38.24
CA GLN A 615 -101.79 64.93 38.66
C GLN A 615 -102.66 65.19 37.42
N LEU A 616 -103.82 64.54 37.36
CA LEU A 616 -104.83 64.79 36.33
C LEU A 616 -106.00 65.57 36.92
N MET A 617 -106.26 66.76 36.38
CA MET A 617 -107.46 67.54 36.64
C MET A 617 -108.50 67.32 35.55
N VAL A 618 -109.68 66.81 35.91
CA VAL A 618 -110.79 66.63 34.97
C VAL A 618 -111.77 67.79 35.10
N ILE A 619 -111.96 68.55 34.02
CA ILE A 619 -112.83 69.75 34.01
C ILE A 619 -114.13 69.50 33.23
N GLY A 620 -115.25 70.05 33.73
CA GLY A 620 -116.55 70.07 33.06
C GLY A 620 -116.80 71.40 32.35
N LYS A 621 -117.53 71.40 31.21
CA LYS A 621 -117.86 72.62 30.46
C LYS A 621 -118.77 73.57 31.25
N LEU A 622 -118.39 74.84 31.38
CA LEU A 622 -119.20 75.92 31.94
C LEU A 622 -120.08 76.58 30.83
N HIS A 623 -121.40 76.64 31.00
CA HIS A 623 -122.31 77.38 30.12
C HIS A 623 -122.65 78.77 30.71
N ILE A 624 -122.38 79.85 29.98
CA ILE A 624 -122.74 81.24 30.33
C ILE A 624 -123.97 81.66 29.50
N PHE A 625 -125.05 82.11 30.15
CA PHE A 625 -126.22 82.73 29.51
C PHE A 625 -126.23 84.25 29.75
N TYR A 626 -126.31 85.05 28.67
CA TYR A 626 -126.62 86.48 28.69
C TYR A 626 -128.08 86.69 28.25
N SER A 627 -128.85 87.50 28.99
CA SER A 627 -130.00 88.23 28.43
C SER A 627 -130.25 89.51 29.23
N MET A 628 -130.18 90.64 28.52
CA MET A 628 -130.39 92.01 28.99
C MET A 628 -131.78 92.46 28.54
N LYS A 629 -132.62 93.00 29.44
CA LYS A 629 -133.72 93.91 29.07
C LYS A 629 -134.13 94.76 30.28
N LEU A 630 -133.85 96.07 30.20
CA LEU A 630 -134.41 97.15 31.01
C LEU A 630 -135.80 97.55 30.48
N ILE A 631 -136.76 97.88 31.36
CA ILE A 631 -137.67 99.05 31.22
C ILE A 631 -137.97 99.61 32.63
N LEU A 632 -137.70 100.93 32.76
CA LEU A 632 -137.98 101.92 33.84
C LEU A 632 -137.19 101.81 35.16
#